data_AF-A0A9P3J811-F1
#
_entry.id   AF-A0A9P3J811-F1
#
_cell.length_a   1.000
_cell.length_b   1.000
_cell.length_c   1.000
_cell.angle_alpha   90.00
_cell.angle_beta   90.00
_cell.angle_gamma   90.00
#
_symmetry.space_group_name_H-M   'P 1'
#
loop_
_entity.id
_entity.type
_entity.pdbx_description
1 polymer ?
#
loop_
_entity_poly.entity_id
_entity_poly.type
_entity_poly.pdbx_seq_one_letter_code
_entity_poly.pdbx_strand_id
1 'polypeptide(L)'
;MGDRERRRAGFIPARFVAVLLLAAAAAGALRPAEAVPPGMPRKPAHIVRVLLRQNRFGARCLDGSPPGYYIRRGYGEGRRRWIVYLQGGGWCHNMAQCAQRASTVLGSSKFWRAPSDPGFQASLEKYGSTFTGILSRNASENPSYHNWHVVTVFYCDGGGFSGTAGAVRVNSSFSLHFDGARILDAVLDDLKLRWGMRTARRVLFTGCSAGGQAVSNACDIVADQLPWADVKCLMDGGFFLDGSDVTGQMYFRTLAKRMTELHHSIMDPDCKNANPRSPWRCFFPQFNLFYISRPLFIVNSVADYAAIEIANRGQNQSSTTNIFSCLDKVYDSEPTIPADLTRAKSRCTPQELAAIQVYSKRVLTRINAVLRQRKQFGSFIMGSLAHCTTIYPSWSLIRRKKEYLRDAIDQWYMQY
;
A
#
# COMPACT_ATOMS: atom_id res chain seq x y z
N MET A 1 -18.56 46.15 -52.14
CA MET A 1 -18.34 47.46 -52.79
C MET A 1 -17.27 48.15 -51.95
N GLY A 2 -16.00 48.23 -52.33
CA GLY A 2 -15.38 48.82 -53.53
C GLY A 2 -14.13 49.53 -52.97
N ASP A 3 -12.95 49.00 -53.27
CA ASP A 3 -11.92 49.65 -54.10
C ASP A 3 -11.34 50.95 -53.50
N ARG A 4 -10.12 50.98 -52.98
CA ARG A 4 -8.78 51.03 -53.63
C ARG A 4 -8.26 52.46 -53.85
N GLU A 5 -6.93 52.57 -53.76
CA GLU A 5 -6.07 53.57 -54.42
C GLU A 5 -5.93 54.95 -53.74
N ARG A 6 -4.78 55.65 -53.72
CA ARG A 6 -3.55 55.59 -54.54
C ARG A 6 -2.50 56.62 -54.05
N ARG A 7 -1.26 56.47 -54.58
CA ARG A 7 -0.24 57.50 -54.96
C ARG A 7 0.62 58.08 -53.81
N ARG A 8 1.91 58.42 -53.96
CA ARG A 8 2.93 58.54 -55.06
C ARG A 8 4.29 58.78 -54.34
N ALA A 9 5.45 58.19 -54.68
CA ALA A 9 6.31 58.25 -55.87
C ALA A 9 7.52 59.21 -55.75
N GLY A 10 8.71 58.71 -56.11
CA GLY A 10 9.93 59.46 -56.49
C GLY A 10 11.12 59.29 -55.51
N PHE A 11 12.39 59.12 -55.90
CA PHE A 11 13.09 59.02 -57.19
C PHE A 11 14.55 58.55 -56.86
N ILE A 12 15.22 57.84 -57.79
CA ILE A 12 16.60 57.27 -57.75
C ILE A 12 17.51 58.16 -58.63
N PRO A 13 18.81 58.46 -58.36
CA PRO A 13 19.99 57.55 -58.52
C PRO A 13 21.16 57.74 -57.52
N ALA A 14 21.76 56.67 -56.98
CA ALA A 14 22.78 55.76 -57.52
C ALA A 14 24.22 56.33 -57.63
N ARG A 15 25.12 55.85 -56.74
CA ARG A 15 26.46 55.31 -57.12
C ARG A 15 27.15 54.56 -55.95
N PHE A 16 27.18 53.23 -56.11
CA PHE A 16 28.22 52.25 -55.78
C PHE A 16 29.20 52.51 -54.61
N VAL A 17 29.11 51.67 -53.57
CA VAL A 17 30.25 50.86 -53.06
C VAL A 17 29.70 49.50 -52.63
N ALA A 18 30.30 48.43 -53.13
CA ALA A 18 29.94 47.05 -52.88
C ALA A 18 30.42 46.60 -51.48
N VAL A 19 29.50 46.10 -50.65
CA VAL A 19 29.80 45.17 -49.55
C VAL A 19 28.74 44.08 -49.56
N LEU A 20 29.15 42.86 -49.88
CA LEU A 20 28.33 41.65 -49.91
C LEU A 20 27.79 41.34 -48.50
N LEU A 21 26.48 41.54 -48.30
CA LEU A 21 25.72 40.94 -47.21
C LEU A 21 25.01 39.68 -47.73
N LEU A 22 25.60 38.53 -47.51
CA LEU A 22 24.90 37.25 -47.61
C LEU A 22 24.10 37.04 -46.30
N ALA A 23 22.84 37.48 -46.32
CA ALA A 23 21.83 36.97 -45.41
C ALA A 23 21.35 35.61 -45.95
N ALA A 24 21.97 34.52 -45.49
CA ALA A 24 21.44 33.18 -45.69
C ALA A 24 20.40 32.89 -44.62
N ALA A 25 19.16 32.68 -45.06
CA ALA A 25 18.12 32.03 -44.27
C ALA A 25 18.58 30.61 -43.92
N ALA A 26 18.89 30.37 -42.65
CA ALA A 26 19.04 29.01 -42.14
C ALA A 26 17.71 28.59 -41.51
N ALA A 27 16.98 27.72 -42.22
CA ALA A 27 15.99 26.86 -41.61
C ALA A 27 16.67 26.08 -40.48
N GLY A 28 16.39 26.48 -39.23
CA GLY A 28 16.84 25.75 -38.05
C GLY A 28 16.10 24.42 -37.97
N ALA A 29 16.75 23.36 -38.44
CA ALA A 29 16.29 22.00 -38.25
C ALA A 29 15.99 21.74 -36.76
N LEU A 30 14.76 21.28 -36.49
CA LEU A 30 14.39 20.64 -35.22
C LEU A 30 15.43 19.56 -34.92
N ARG A 31 16.23 19.77 -33.87
CA ARG A 31 17.12 18.72 -33.36
C ARG A 31 16.23 17.55 -32.92
N PRO A 32 16.45 16.31 -33.40
CA PRO A 32 15.75 15.17 -32.86
C PRO A 32 16.07 15.07 -31.38
N ALA A 33 15.05 14.82 -30.56
CA ALA A 33 15.21 14.53 -29.14
C ALA A 33 16.31 13.49 -28.97
N GLU A 34 17.39 13.84 -28.26
CA GLU A 34 18.46 12.89 -27.93
C GLU A 34 17.83 11.68 -27.24
N ALA A 35 17.93 10.53 -27.91
CA ALA A 35 17.55 9.24 -27.36
C ALA A 35 18.39 8.99 -26.11
N VAL A 36 17.73 8.77 -24.98
CA VAL A 36 18.39 8.35 -23.74
C VAL A 36 19.08 7.01 -23.98
N PRO A 37 20.40 6.87 -23.71
CA PRO A 37 21.10 5.62 -23.98
C PRO A 37 20.60 4.50 -23.05
N PRO A 38 20.42 3.27 -23.54
CA PRO A 38 20.14 2.14 -22.68
C PRO A 38 21.43 1.67 -22.00
N GLY A 39 21.42 1.54 -20.67
CA GLY A 39 22.48 0.82 -19.95
C GLY A 39 23.40 1.62 -19.04
N MET A 40 22.90 2.64 -18.32
CA MET A 40 23.63 3.18 -17.16
C MET A 40 23.18 2.43 -15.89
N PRO A 41 24.09 1.95 -15.02
CA PRO A 41 23.70 1.42 -13.72
C PRO A 41 23.04 2.56 -12.95
N ARG A 42 21.72 2.46 -12.73
CA ARG A 42 20.99 3.39 -11.88
C ARG A 42 21.64 3.30 -10.50
N LYS A 43 22.42 4.31 -10.08
CA LYS A 43 22.69 4.52 -8.65
C LYS A 43 21.36 4.30 -7.92
N PRO A 44 21.28 3.44 -6.88
CA PRO A 44 20.02 3.22 -6.19
C PRO A 44 19.52 4.58 -5.76
N ALA A 45 18.31 4.93 -6.20
CA ALA A 45 17.69 6.17 -5.79
C ALA A 45 17.71 6.25 -4.27
N HIS A 46 18.37 7.26 -3.72
CA HIS A 46 18.65 7.35 -2.29
C HIS A 46 17.38 7.16 -1.47
N ILE A 47 17.24 5.97 -0.88
CA ILE A 47 16.24 5.69 0.14
C ILE A 47 16.77 6.30 1.43
N VAL A 48 15.91 7.00 2.16
CA VAL A 48 16.24 7.61 3.45
C VAL A 48 15.39 6.97 4.52
N ARG A 49 16.02 6.55 5.62
CA ARG A 49 15.31 6.13 6.83
C ARG A 49 15.07 7.33 7.73
N VAL A 50 13.84 7.47 8.21
CA VAL A 50 13.42 8.51 9.13
C VAL A 50 12.90 7.87 10.41
N LEU A 51 13.43 8.29 11.57
CA LEU A 51 12.90 7.95 12.89
C LEU A 51 12.37 9.20 13.58
N LEU A 52 11.09 9.18 13.95
CA LEU A 52 10.33 10.30 14.51
C LEU A 52 10.54 10.40 16.03
N ARG A 53 11.80 10.65 16.43
CA ARG A 53 12.22 10.75 17.85
C ARG A 53 11.43 11.78 18.64
N GLN A 54 11.19 12.93 18.03
CA GLN A 54 10.35 13.98 18.58
C GLN A 54 9.20 14.18 17.59
N ASN A 55 8.00 13.85 18.02
CA ASN A 55 6.78 14.05 17.25
C ASN A 55 5.69 14.56 18.21
N ARG A 56 4.89 15.53 17.74
CA ARG A 56 3.88 16.19 18.58
C ARG A 56 2.72 15.29 19.01
N PHE A 57 2.61 14.11 18.41
CA PHE A 57 1.58 13.12 18.74
C PHE A 57 2.02 12.16 19.85
N GLY A 58 3.28 12.25 20.31
CA GLY A 58 3.82 11.33 21.33
C GLY A 58 3.90 9.88 20.85
N ALA A 59 3.80 9.61 19.55
CA ALA A 59 3.72 8.27 18.98
C ALA A 59 4.98 7.45 19.27
N ARG A 60 4.79 6.18 19.64
CA ARG A 60 5.83 5.18 19.92
C ARG A 60 5.52 3.84 19.26
N CYS A 61 6.55 3.08 18.92
CA CYS A 61 6.42 1.65 18.64
C CYS A 61 6.06 0.88 19.93
N LEU A 62 5.63 -0.38 19.82
CA LEU A 62 5.25 -1.23 20.97
C LEU A 62 6.24 -1.19 22.13
N ASP A 63 7.55 -1.20 21.86
CA ASP A 63 8.61 -1.18 22.88
C ASP A 63 9.00 0.22 23.39
N GLY A 64 8.30 1.28 22.97
CA GLY A 64 8.63 2.66 23.30
C GLY A 64 9.69 3.31 22.41
N SER A 65 10.25 2.60 21.41
CA SER A 65 11.16 3.19 20.42
C SER A 65 10.43 4.14 19.46
N PRO A 66 11.15 5.09 18.81
CA PRO A 66 10.51 6.04 17.90
C PRO A 66 9.99 5.35 16.63
N PRO A 67 8.75 5.61 16.21
CA PRO A 67 8.24 5.10 14.95
C PRO A 67 8.90 5.82 13.77
N GLY A 68 8.64 5.37 12.56
CA GLY A 68 9.29 5.94 11.40
C GLY A 68 8.91 5.28 10.09
N TYR A 69 9.64 5.67 9.05
CA TYR A 69 9.37 5.24 7.69
C TYR A 69 10.64 5.32 6.84
N TYR A 70 10.59 4.69 5.67
CA TYR A 70 11.57 4.90 4.62
C TYR A 70 10.94 5.69 3.49
N ILE A 71 11.73 6.57 2.86
CA ILE A 71 11.25 7.42 1.78
C ILE A 71 12.23 7.43 0.62
N ARG A 72 11.66 7.37 -0.59
CA ARG A 72 12.33 7.64 -1.86
C ARG A 72 11.66 8.83 -2.54
N ARG A 73 12.45 9.85 -2.90
CA ARG A 73 11.92 11.03 -3.58
C ARG A 73 11.48 10.74 -5.02
N GLY A 74 10.34 11.30 -5.38
CA GLY A 74 9.85 11.35 -6.75
C GLY A 74 10.66 12.30 -7.62
N TYR A 75 10.46 12.22 -8.93
CA TYR A 75 11.18 13.02 -9.93
C TYR A 75 10.32 13.28 -11.16
N GLY A 76 10.74 14.23 -12.01
CA GLY A 76 9.96 14.66 -13.17
C GLY A 76 8.52 15.03 -12.79
N GLU A 77 7.56 14.48 -13.51
CA GLU A 77 6.12 14.67 -13.24
C GLU A 77 5.65 14.09 -11.90
N GLY A 78 6.39 13.13 -11.33
CA GLY A 78 6.05 12.49 -10.06
C GLY A 78 6.43 13.29 -8.80
N ARG A 79 7.05 14.47 -8.93
CA ARG A 79 7.44 15.33 -7.78
C ARG A 79 6.28 15.82 -6.92
N ARG A 80 5.05 15.76 -7.44
CA ARG A 80 3.81 16.11 -6.71
C ARG A 80 2.88 14.92 -6.54
N ARG A 81 3.37 13.69 -6.77
CA ARG A 81 2.59 12.46 -6.68
C ARG A 81 3.22 11.54 -5.64
N TRP A 82 2.40 10.93 -4.79
CA TRP A 82 2.86 10.21 -3.60
C TRP A 82 2.20 8.85 -3.50
N ILE A 83 2.99 7.85 -3.12
CA ILE A 83 2.49 6.59 -2.57
C ILE A 83 2.86 6.58 -1.09
N VAL A 84 1.86 6.42 -0.23
CA VAL A 84 2.04 6.14 1.19
C VAL A 84 1.60 4.71 1.43
N TYR A 85 2.58 3.83 1.66
CA TYR A 85 2.38 2.40 1.83
C TYR A 85 2.50 2.00 3.31
N LEU A 86 1.52 1.26 3.81
CA LEU A 86 1.52 0.66 5.15
C LEU A 86 2.00 -0.79 5.09
N GLN A 87 3.08 -1.07 5.83
CA GLN A 87 3.62 -2.42 5.96
C GLN A 87 2.66 -3.36 6.70
N GLY A 88 2.58 -4.63 6.26
CA GLY A 88 1.83 -5.69 6.93
C GLY A 88 2.61 -6.39 8.07
N GLY A 89 2.04 -7.47 8.61
CA GLY A 89 2.74 -8.31 9.59
C GLY A 89 1.87 -8.89 10.72
N GLY A 90 0.56 -9.08 10.50
CA GLY A 90 -0.36 -9.60 11.49
C GLY A 90 -0.58 -8.67 12.69
N TRP A 91 -1.09 -9.21 13.80
CA TRP A 91 -1.45 -8.44 14.99
C TRP A 91 -1.05 -9.18 16.27
N CYS A 92 -0.96 -8.45 17.38
CA CYS A 92 -0.94 -9.04 18.72
C CYS A 92 -2.26 -8.70 19.43
N HIS A 93 -2.85 -9.67 20.12
CA HIS A 93 -4.22 -9.57 20.65
C HIS A 93 -4.33 -9.97 22.14
N ASN A 94 -3.20 -10.02 22.83
CA ASN A 94 -3.11 -10.08 24.28
C ASN A 94 -1.74 -9.54 24.73
N MET A 95 -1.62 -9.18 26.01
CA MET A 95 -0.43 -8.55 26.57
C MET A 95 0.85 -9.38 26.40
N ALA A 96 0.79 -10.70 26.60
CA ALA A 96 1.95 -11.57 26.47
C ALA A 96 2.50 -11.61 25.03
N GLN A 97 1.61 -11.78 24.04
CA GLN A 97 1.99 -11.73 22.63
C GLN A 97 2.51 -10.35 22.22
N CYS A 98 1.89 -9.27 22.70
CA CYS A 98 2.36 -7.92 22.41
C CYS A 98 3.74 -7.65 23.03
N ALA A 99 4.00 -8.14 24.24
CA ALA A 99 5.30 -8.07 24.89
C ALA A 99 6.38 -8.84 24.11
N GLN A 100 6.08 -10.06 23.66
CA GLN A 100 7.00 -10.82 22.79
C GLN A 100 7.23 -10.11 21.45
N ARG A 101 6.18 -9.51 20.87
CA ARG A 101 6.29 -8.79 19.60
C ARG A 101 7.14 -7.53 19.73
N ALA A 102 7.09 -6.84 20.87
CA ALA A 102 7.87 -5.63 21.13
C ALA A 102 9.39 -5.86 20.99
N SER A 103 9.88 -7.09 21.21
CA SER A 103 11.29 -7.44 21.00
C SER A 103 11.63 -7.88 19.56
N THR A 104 10.82 -7.50 18.58
CA THR A 104 11.01 -7.88 17.16
C THR A 104 10.96 -6.67 16.23
N VAL A 105 11.32 -6.86 14.96
CA VAL A 105 11.25 -5.82 13.92
C VAL A 105 9.84 -5.23 13.73
N LEU A 106 8.80 -5.98 14.10
CA LEU A 106 7.39 -5.59 13.99
C LEU A 106 6.83 -4.98 15.29
N GLY A 107 7.70 -4.70 16.26
CA GLY A 107 7.36 -4.04 17.52
C GLY A 107 8.39 -3.01 17.99
N SER A 108 9.55 -2.91 17.33
CA SER A 108 10.62 -1.97 17.69
C SER A 108 11.42 -1.50 16.50
N SER A 109 11.64 -0.18 16.44
CA SER A 109 12.47 0.45 15.43
C SER A 109 13.97 0.19 15.62
N LYS A 110 14.38 -0.39 16.76
CA LYS A 110 15.78 -0.71 17.06
C LYS A 110 16.35 -1.77 16.10
N PHE A 111 15.48 -2.58 15.50
CA PHE A 111 15.85 -3.63 14.55
C PHE A 111 15.79 -3.18 13.09
N TRP A 112 15.40 -1.95 12.81
CA TRP A 112 15.32 -1.44 11.45
C TRP A 112 16.72 -1.07 10.97
N ARG A 113 17.12 -1.50 9.77
CA ARG A 113 18.46 -1.20 9.21
C ARG A 113 18.48 0.16 8.50
N ALA A 114 19.52 0.95 8.69
CA ALA A 114 19.75 2.13 7.87
C ALA A 114 20.12 1.71 6.43
N PRO A 115 19.89 2.58 5.42
CA PRO A 115 20.28 2.30 4.04
C PRO A 115 21.77 2.02 3.83
N SER A 116 22.62 2.52 4.72
CA SER A 116 24.06 2.29 4.75
C SER A 116 24.46 0.94 5.36
N ASP A 117 23.55 0.27 6.09
CA ASP A 117 23.91 -0.93 6.84
C ASP A 117 23.99 -2.14 5.89
N PRO A 118 24.97 -3.05 6.08
CA PRO A 118 25.02 -4.31 5.36
C PRO A 118 23.68 -5.07 5.49
N GLY A 119 23.20 -5.69 4.40
CA GLY A 119 21.95 -6.45 4.42
C GLY A 119 20.68 -5.61 4.56
N PHE A 120 20.73 -4.28 4.38
CA PHE A 120 19.55 -3.41 4.34
C PHE A 120 18.49 -3.92 3.35
N GLN A 121 18.91 -4.22 2.12
CA GLN A 121 18.01 -4.67 1.05
C GLN A 121 17.33 -6.01 1.41
N ALA A 122 18.11 -6.99 1.87
CA ALA A 122 17.57 -8.28 2.34
C ALA A 122 16.61 -8.10 3.52
N SER A 123 16.86 -7.13 4.40
CA SER A 123 15.95 -6.80 5.51
C SER A 123 14.62 -6.20 5.01
N LEU A 124 14.64 -5.34 3.98
CA LEU A 124 13.40 -4.82 3.40
C LEU A 124 12.56 -5.93 2.77
N GLU A 125 13.23 -6.83 2.04
CA GLU A 125 12.64 -8.00 1.37
C GLU A 125 12.00 -8.95 2.35
N LYS A 126 12.72 -9.32 3.41
CA LYS A 126 12.23 -10.24 4.42
C LYS A 126 10.94 -9.78 5.11
N TYR A 127 10.73 -8.48 5.26
CA TYR A 127 9.62 -7.94 6.04
C TYR A 127 8.54 -7.23 5.22
N GLY A 128 8.54 -7.38 3.88
CA GLY A 128 7.44 -6.86 3.05
C GLY A 128 7.38 -5.33 2.94
N SER A 129 8.54 -4.68 3.08
CA SER A 129 8.71 -3.24 2.87
C SER A 129 9.61 -2.95 1.67
N THR A 130 9.41 -3.71 0.61
CA THR A 130 10.26 -3.66 -0.57
C THR A 130 9.92 -2.45 -1.42
N PHE A 131 10.94 -1.71 -1.87
CA PHE A 131 10.78 -0.71 -2.93
C PHE A 131 10.67 -1.41 -4.31
N THR A 132 9.79 -2.39 -4.41
CA THR A 132 9.49 -3.26 -5.57
C THR A 132 8.00 -3.23 -5.88
N GLY A 133 7.58 -3.92 -6.94
CA GLY A 133 6.22 -3.92 -7.45
C GLY A 133 5.73 -2.51 -7.75
N ILE A 134 4.54 -2.17 -7.28
CA ILE A 134 3.95 -0.83 -7.38
C ILE A 134 4.79 0.26 -6.67
N LEU A 135 5.73 -0.12 -5.80
CA LEU A 135 6.67 0.77 -5.11
C LEU A 135 8.03 0.88 -5.83
N SER A 136 8.24 0.13 -6.92
CA SER A 136 9.50 0.11 -7.67
C SER A 136 9.78 1.42 -8.37
N ARG A 137 11.07 1.79 -8.50
CA ARG A 137 11.52 2.89 -9.38
C ARG A 137 11.80 2.40 -10.80
N ASN A 138 11.76 1.09 -11.01
CA ASN A 138 12.02 0.53 -12.31
C ASN A 138 10.79 0.71 -13.19
N ALA A 139 10.86 1.57 -14.20
CA ALA A 139 9.75 1.82 -15.13
C ALA A 139 9.28 0.54 -15.86
N SER A 140 10.15 -0.44 -16.07
CA SER A 140 9.75 -1.71 -16.69
C SER A 140 8.90 -2.58 -15.76
N GLU A 141 9.07 -2.43 -14.45
CA GLU A 141 8.31 -3.13 -13.39
C GLU A 141 7.09 -2.33 -12.94
N ASN A 142 7.22 -1.00 -12.89
CA ASN A 142 6.22 -0.06 -12.43
C ASN A 142 6.03 1.11 -13.42
N PRO A 143 5.45 0.88 -14.60
CA PRO A 143 5.36 1.91 -15.63
C PRO A 143 4.66 3.18 -15.13
N SER A 144 3.59 3.02 -14.35
CA SER A 144 2.64 4.09 -14.01
C SER A 144 3.06 4.93 -12.80
N TYR A 145 3.77 4.32 -11.83
CA TYR A 145 4.09 4.98 -10.56
C TYR A 145 5.58 5.11 -10.25
N HIS A 146 6.48 4.64 -11.13
CA HIS A 146 7.92 4.56 -10.82
C HIS A 146 8.58 5.89 -10.43
N ASN A 147 8.07 7.02 -10.91
CA ASN A 147 8.62 8.34 -10.65
C ASN A 147 7.98 9.09 -9.47
N TRP A 148 7.03 8.48 -8.75
CA TRP A 148 6.36 9.09 -7.61
C TRP A 148 7.26 9.11 -6.36
N HIS A 149 6.93 9.98 -5.41
CA HIS A 149 7.42 9.82 -4.04
C HIS A 149 6.87 8.51 -3.48
N VAL A 150 7.71 7.70 -2.83
CA VAL A 150 7.30 6.47 -2.17
C VAL A 150 7.70 6.56 -0.71
N VAL A 151 6.71 6.41 0.18
CA VAL A 151 6.88 6.34 1.63
C VAL A 151 6.42 4.96 2.07
N THR A 152 7.31 4.18 2.69
CA THR A 152 6.94 2.92 3.34
C THR A 152 6.94 3.14 4.85
N VAL A 153 5.73 3.18 5.43
CA VAL A 153 5.53 3.29 6.86
C VAL A 153 5.76 1.92 7.48
N PHE A 154 6.80 1.81 8.29
CA PHE A 154 7.14 0.54 8.92
C PHE A 154 6.21 0.28 10.11
N TYR A 155 5.80 -0.97 10.19
CA TYR A 155 4.83 -1.44 11.16
C TYR A 155 5.52 -1.82 12.46
N CYS A 156 5.14 -1.17 13.56
CA CYS A 156 5.66 -1.48 14.88
C CYS A 156 4.65 -1.37 16.04
N ASP A 157 3.35 -1.14 15.76
CA ASP A 157 2.33 -0.98 16.79
C ASP A 157 1.57 -2.26 17.13
N GLY A 158 1.61 -3.28 16.28
CA GLY A 158 0.91 -4.56 16.52
C GLY A 158 -0.62 -4.52 16.44
N GLY A 159 -1.22 -3.35 16.17
CA GLY A 159 -2.65 -3.09 16.04
C GLY A 159 -3.08 -2.69 14.62
N GLY A 160 -2.21 -2.85 13.62
CA GLY A 160 -2.46 -2.45 12.24
C GLY A 160 -2.75 -0.94 12.10
N PHE A 161 -1.90 -0.08 12.68
CA PHE A 161 -2.02 1.38 12.58
C PHE A 161 -3.34 1.97 13.10
N SER A 162 -4.03 1.26 14.01
CA SER A 162 -5.34 1.68 14.52
C SER A 162 -5.35 2.03 16.01
N GLY A 163 -4.35 1.59 16.79
CA GLY A 163 -4.40 1.73 18.25
C GLY A 163 -4.29 3.17 18.75
N THR A 164 -5.01 3.46 19.85
CA THR A 164 -4.94 4.74 20.58
C THR A 164 -4.81 4.58 22.09
N ALA A 165 -4.68 3.35 22.62
CA ALA A 165 -4.62 3.11 24.07
C ALA A 165 -3.37 3.72 24.74
N GLY A 166 -2.32 4.01 23.97
CA GLY A 166 -1.09 4.61 24.50
C GLY A 166 -0.29 3.64 25.36
N ALA A 167 0.40 4.17 26.38
CA ALA A 167 1.28 3.40 27.24
C ALA A 167 0.48 2.58 28.28
N VAL A 168 0.69 1.26 28.30
CA VAL A 168 0.14 0.31 29.27
C VAL A 168 1.28 -0.38 29.98
N ARG A 169 1.33 -0.22 31.31
CA ARG A 169 2.40 -0.76 32.14
C ARG A 169 2.29 -2.28 32.25
N VAL A 170 3.35 -3.00 31.88
CA VAL A 170 3.43 -4.47 32.01
C VAL A 170 4.08 -4.84 33.34
N ASN A 171 5.14 -4.13 33.73
CA ASN A 171 5.79 -4.24 35.03
C ASN A 171 6.43 -2.89 35.43
N SER A 172 7.21 -2.84 36.51
CA SER A 172 7.85 -1.61 36.99
C SER A 172 8.77 -0.93 35.96
N SER A 173 9.35 -1.68 35.03
CA SER A 173 10.40 -1.18 34.11
C SER A 173 10.00 -1.23 32.64
N PHE A 174 8.82 -1.78 32.29
CA PHE A 174 8.40 -1.98 30.92
C PHE A 174 6.92 -1.62 30.72
N SER A 175 6.67 -0.81 29.69
CA SER A 175 5.33 -0.47 29.20
C SER A 175 5.23 -0.80 27.71
N LEU A 176 4.06 -1.28 27.30
CA LEU A 176 3.70 -1.42 25.90
C LEU A 176 3.01 -0.17 25.41
N HIS A 177 3.28 0.23 24.17
CA HIS A 177 2.66 1.39 23.54
C HIS A 177 1.77 1.00 22.36
N PHE A 178 0.47 1.25 22.48
CA PHE A 178 -0.53 0.96 21.45
C PHE A 178 -0.91 2.26 20.70
N ASP A 179 0.04 2.80 19.95
CA ASP A 179 -0.04 4.14 19.34
C ASP A 179 -0.26 4.11 17.81
N GLY A 180 -0.75 3.01 17.25
CA GLY A 180 -0.83 2.80 15.80
C GLY A 180 -1.43 3.96 15.00
N ALA A 181 -2.55 4.55 15.45
CA ALA A 181 -3.17 5.69 14.77
C ALA A 181 -2.28 6.95 14.86
N ARG A 182 -1.68 7.20 16.03
CA ARG A 182 -0.76 8.33 16.26
C ARG A 182 0.51 8.20 15.42
N ILE A 183 0.98 6.98 15.14
CA ILE A 183 2.10 6.75 14.23
C ILE A 183 1.76 7.28 12.84
N LEU A 184 0.58 6.94 12.32
CA LEU A 184 0.16 7.40 10.99
C LEU A 184 0.06 8.95 10.94
N ASP A 185 -0.51 9.56 11.97
CA ASP A 185 -0.58 11.03 12.09
C ASP A 185 0.81 11.67 12.12
N ALA A 186 1.72 11.13 12.95
CA ALA A 186 3.08 11.62 13.07
C ALA A 186 3.86 11.52 11.74
N VAL A 187 3.65 10.43 10.98
CA VAL A 187 4.27 10.26 9.67
C VAL A 187 3.74 11.29 8.68
N LEU A 188 2.41 11.43 8.55
CA LEU A 188 1.84 12.39 7.60
C LEU A 188 2.24 13.83 7.94
N ASP A 189 2.25 14.19 9.23
CA ASP A 189 2.71 15.49 9.70
C ASP A 189 4.16 15.78 9.30
N ASP A 190 5.03 14.80 9.49
CA ASP A 190 6.42 14.92 9.11
C ASP A 190 6.62 15.06 7.60
N LEU A 191 5.89 14.29 6.78
CA LEU A 191 5.90 14.42 5.33
C LEU A 191 5.45 15.81 4.86
N LYS A 192 4.43 16.38 5.52
CA LYS A 192 3.93 17.74 5.28
C LYS A 192 4.99 18.79 5.62
N LEU A 193 5.70 18.63 6.73
CA LEU A 193 6.66 19.61 7.23
C LEU A 193 8.04 19.53 6.54
N ARG A 194 8.57 18.32 6.31
CA ARG A 194 9.97 18.13 5.88
C ARG A 194 10.15 17.66 4.44
N TRP A 195 9.12 17.08 3.84
CA TRP A 195 9.26 16.40 2.53
C TRP A 195 8.43 17.03 1.41
N GLY A 196 7.69 18.10 1.69
CA GLY A 196 6.96 18.86 0.68
C GLY A 196 5.59 18.29 0.31
N MET A 197 5.03 17.38 1.13
CA MET A 197 3.72 16.77 0.87
C MET A 197 2.57 17.79 0.84
N ARG A 198 2.75 19.00 1.40
CA ARG A 198 1.83 20.13 1.26
C ARG A 198 1.59 20.59 -0.18
N THR A 199 2.43 20.17 -1.12
CA THR A 199 2.28 20.46 -2.56
C THR A 199 1.84 19.24 -3.38
N ALA A 200 1.48 18.14 -2.69
CA ALA A 200 0.95 16.95 -3.34
C ALA A 200 -0.31 17.27 -4.13
N ARG A 201 -0.41 16.71 -5.34
CA ARG A 201 -1.63 16.75 -6.17
C ARG A 201 -2.36 15.42 -6.17
N ARG A 202 -1.62 14.31 -6.09
CA ARG A 202 -2.13 12.95 -6.13
C ARG A 202 -1.47 12.11 -5.05
N VAL A 203 -2.26 11.35 -4.31
CA VAL A 203 -1.80 10.44 -3.28
C VAL A 203 -2.50 9.10 -3.46
N LEU A 204 -1.70 8.04 -3.60
CA LEU A 204 -2.16 6.67 -3.47
C LEU A 204 -1.83 6.21 -2.04
N PHE A 205 -2.85 6.10 -1.20
CA PHE A 205 -2.72 5.51 0.13
C PHE A 205 -2.97 4.01 0.04
N THR A 206 -1.97 3.20 0.36
CA THR A 206 -2.01 1.76 0.13
C THR A 206 -1.32 1.00 1.24
N GLY A 207 -1.43 -0.32 1.24
CA GLY A 207 -0.83 -1.20 2.23
C GLY A 207 -1.15 -2.65 1.93
N CYS A 208 -0.35 -3.56 2.49
CA CYS A 208 -0.63 -4.98 2.42
C CYS A 208 -1.04 -5.57 3.77
N SER A 209 -1.95 -6.57 3.77
CA SER A 209 -2.18 -7.46 4.92
C SER A 209 -2.78 -6.67 6.06
N ALA A 210 -2.15 -6.65 7.24
CA ALA A 210 -2.51 -5.73 8.31
C ALA A 210 -2.48 -4.26 7.87
N GLY A 211 -1.52 -3.85 7.03
CA GLY A 211 -1.47 -2.51 6.45
C GLY A 211 -2.58 -2.28 5.40
N GLY A 212 -2.97 -3.32 4.67
CA GLY A 212 -4.09 -3.24 3.72
C GLY A 212 -5.42 -3.11 4.44
N GLN A 213 -5.64 -3.90 5.49
CA GLN A 213 -6.79 -3.75 6.37
C GLN A 213 -6.81 -2.35 7.00
N ALA A 214 -5.66 -1.83 7.45
CA ALA A 214 -5.53 -0.48 7.98
C ALA A 214 -5.92 0.60 6.98
N VAL A 215 -5.65 0.42 5.68
CA VAL A 215 -6.12 1.34 4.63
C VAL A 215 -7.64 1.49 4.67
N SER A 216 -8.39 0.41 4.87
CA SER A 216 -9.86 0.51 4.99
C SER A 216 -10.29 1.36 6.20
N ASN A 217 -9.57 1.29 7.31
CA ASN A 217 -9.92 2.05 8.52
C ASN A 217 -9.45 3.51 8.47
N ALA A 218 -8.37 3.80 7.73
CA ALA A 218 -7.72 5.10 7.74
C ALA A 218 -7.90 5.91 6.45
N CYS A 219 -8.54 5.36 5.42
CA CYS A 219 -8.65 6.01 4.10
C CYS A 219 -9.21 7.44 4.18
N ASP A 220 -10.36 7.63 4.82
CA ASP A 220 -10.98 8.95 4.97
C ASP A 220 -10.13 9.87 5.85
N ILE A 221 -9.56 9.35 6.95
CA ILE A 221 -8.69 10.10 7.86
C ILE A 221 -7.47 10.68 7.12
N VAL A 222 -6.82 9.87 6.27
CA VAL A 222 -5.68 10.32 5.46
C VAL A 222 -6.11 11.37 4.44
N ALA A 223 -7.27 11.18 3.81
CA ALA A 223 -7.79 12.12 2.84
C ALA A 223 -8.16 13.46 3.47
N ASP A 224 -8.74 13.46 4.67
CA ASP A 224 -9.11 14.66 5.41
C ASP A 224 -7.89 15.44 5.92
N GLN A 225 -6.75 14.75 6.13
CA GLN A 225 -5.48 15.39 6.44
C GLN A 225 -4.78 16.02 5.23
N LEU A 226 -5.26 15.74 4.01
CA LEU A 226 -4.68 16.17 2.73
C LEU A 226 -5.76 16.76 1.81
N PRO A 227 -6.56 17.76 2.26
CA PRO A 227 -7.72 18.24 1.52
C PRO A 227 -7.36 18.92 0.17
N TRP A 228 -6.09 19.24 -0.05
CA TRP A 228 -5.57 19.82 -1.29
C TRP A 228 -5.16 18.80 -2.35
N ALA A 229 -5.15 17.50 -2.01
CA ALA A 229 -4.70 16.44 -2.89
C ALA A 229 -5.86 15.48 -3.23
N ASP A 230 -5.81 14.92 -4.43
CA ASP A 230 -6.64 13.78 -4.79
C ASP A 230 -6.07 12.52 -4.11
N VAL A 231 -6.73 12.09 -3.04
CA VAL A 231 -6.36 10.91 -2.26
C VAL A 231 -7.25 9.74 -2.64
N LYS A 232 -6.63 8.66 -3.12
CA LYS A 232 -7.29 7.40 -3.43
C LYS A 232 -6.65 6.25 -2.67
N CYS A 233 -7.46 5.28 -2.31
CA CYS A 233 -7.03 4.20 -1.44
C CYS A 233 -6.97 2.85 -2.16
N LEU A 234 -5.91 2.09 -1.96
CA LEU A 234 -5.79 0.72 -2.47
C LEU A 234 -5.54 -0.23 -1.31
N MET A 235 -6.42 -1.21 -1.15
CA MET A 235 -6.30 -2.25 -0.14
C MET A 235 -5.81 -3.54 -0.80
N ASP A 236 -4.58 -3.97 -0.50
CA ASP A 236 -3.99 -5.21 -0.99
C ASP A 236 -3.97 -6.29 0.10
N GLY A 237 -4.59 -7.45 -0.13
CA GLY A 237 -4.62 -8.56 0.82
C GLY A 237 -5.20 -8.19 2.18
N GLY A 238 -6.04 -7.16 2.25
CA GLY A 238 -6.59 -6.60 3.47
C GLY A 238 -8.03 -7.04 3.78
N PHE A 239 -8.68 -7.78 2.86
CA PHE A 239 -10.06 -8.24 3.04
C PHE A 239 -10.12 -9.52 3.88
N PHE A 240 -10.00 -9.37 5.19
CA PHE A 240 -10.22 -10.47 6.13
C PHE A 240 -11.71 -10.60 6.48
N LEU A 241 -12.18 -11.85 6.59
CA LEU A 241 -13.60 -12.17 6.79
C LEU A 241 -13.93 -12.35 8.28
N ASP A 242 -14.99 -11.69 8.75
CA ASP A 242 -15.73 -12.10 9.94
C ASP A 242 -16.72 -13.21 9.55
N GLY A 243 -16.27 -14.44 9.66
CA GLY A 243 -17.00 -15.63 9.21
C GLY A 243 -16.23 -16.90 9.56
N SER A 244 -16.83 -18.05 9.27
CA SER A 244 -16.13 -19.32 9.44
C SER A 244 -14.96 -19.43 8.46
N ASP A 245 -13.78 -19.69 9.00
CA ASP A 245 -12.54 -19.95 8.28
C ASP A 245 -12.54 -21.36 7.64
N VAL A 246 -11.40 -21.75 7.06
CA VAL A 246 -11.24 -23.05 6.38
C VAL A 246 -11.38 -24.26 7.32
N THR A 247 -11.26 -24.08 8.63
CA THR A 247 -11.49 -25.13 9.63
C THR A 247 -12.93 -25.17 10.12
N GLY A 248 -13.79 -24.24 9.63
CA GLY A 248 -15.17 -24.06 10.10
C GLY A 248 -15.29 -23.18 11.35
N GLN A 249 -14.17 -22.88 12.02
CA GLN A 249 -14.11 -22.05 13.22
C GLN A 249 -14.10 -20.56 12.89
N MET A 250 -14.14 -19.70 13.90
CA MET A 250 -14.13 -18.25 13.73
C MET A 250 -12.89 -17.63 14.41
N TYR A 251 -11.69 -18.16 14.15
CA TYR A 251 -10.49 -17.74 14.87
C TYR A 251 -10.20 -16.25 14.69
N PHE A 252 -10.30 -15.75 13.45
CA PHE A 252 -10.01 -14.36 13.19
C PHE A 252 -11.03 -13.40 13.82
N ARG A 253 -12.30 -13.81 14.00
CA ARG A 253 -13.30 -13.08 14.79
C ARG A 253 -12.78 -12.82 16.22
N THR A 254 -12.37 -13.89 16.91
CA THR A 254 -11.92 -13.81 18.29
C THR A 254 -10.64 -12.97 18.41
N LEU A 255 -9.71 -13.15 17.47
CA LEU A 255 -8.48 -12.36 17.40
C LEU A 255 -8.79 -10.87 17.20
N ALA A 256 -9.60 -10.52 16.20
CA ALA A 256 -9.93 -9.14 15.88
C ALA A 256 -10.66 -8.45 17.03
N LYS A 257 -11.63 -9.12 17.67
CA LYS A 257 -12.32 -8.59 18.85
C LYS A 257 -11.33 -8.22 19.95
N ARG A 258 -10.50 -9.19 20.38
CA ARG A 258 -9.50 -8.97 21.45
C ARG A 258 -8.48 -7.90 21.08
N MET A 259 -8.04 -7.87 19.82
CA MET A 259 -7.09 -6.89 19.32
C MET A 259 -7.69 -5.48 19.38
N THR A 260 -8.88 -5.27 18.81
CA THR A 260 -9.52 -3.95 18.78
C THR A 260 -9.82 -3.42 20.18
N GLU A 261 -10.21 -4.30 21.10
CA GLU A 261 -10.44 -3.96 22.52
C GLU A 261 -9.14 -3.63 23.25
N LEU A 262 -8.05 -4.38 23.03
CA LEU A 262 -6.76 -4.13 23.66
C LEU A 262 -6.10 -2.84 23.17
N HIS A 263 -6.13 -2.61 21.85
CA HIS A 263 -5.45 -1.48 21.22
C HIS A 263 -6.28 -0.18 21.27
N HIS A 264 -7.56 -0.27 21.65
CA HIS A 264 -8.54 0.80 21.49
C HIS A 264 -8.58 1.28 20.03
N SER A 265 -8.72 0.33 19.09
CA SER A 265 -8.59 0.60 17.66
C SER A 265 -9.59 1.64 17.16
N ILE A 266 -9.10 2.62 16.40
CA ILE A 266 -9.96 3.51 15.62
C ILE A 266 -10.70 2.72 14.55
N MET A 267 -11.98 3.02 14.42
CA MET A 267 -12.91 2.47 13.45
C MET A 267 -13.91 3.55 13.09
N ASP A 268 -14.51 3.42 11.91
CA ASP A 268 -15.47 4.38 11.39
C ASP A 268 -16.63 4.61 12.40
N PRO A 269 -16.93 5.87 12.77
CA PRO A 269 -17.98 6.19 13.71
C PRO A 269 -19.37 5.71 13.26
N ASP A 270 -19.71 5.88 11.98
CA ASP A 270 -21.03 5.53 11.45
C ASP A 270 -21.20 4.01 11.39
N CYS A 271 -20.14 3.29 11.04
CA CYS A 271 -20.13 1.84 11.17
C CYS A 271 -20.39 1.39 12.61
N LYS A 272 -19.72 2.01 13.59
CA LYS A 272 -19.91 1.66 15.01
C LYS A 272 -21.34 1.97 15.47
N ASN A 273 -21.89 3.10 15.04
CA ASN A 273 -23.27 3.51 15.34
C ASN A 273 -24.29 2.53 14.74
N ALA A 274 -24.01 1.97 13.56
CA ALA A 274 -24.82 0.91 12.97
C ALA A 274 -24.64 -0.47 13.62
N ASN A 275 -23.59 -0.66 14.44
CA ASN A 275 -23.25 -1.91 15.11
C ASN A 275 -23.06 -1.74 16.64
N PRO A 276 -24.01 -1.13 17.38
CA PRO A 276 -23.78 -0.66 18.75
C PRO A 276 -23.48 -1.79 19.75
N ARG A 277 -23.99 -3.00 19.50
CA ARG A 277 -23.73 -4.18 20.34
C ARG A 277 -22.41 -4.89 20.03
N SER A 278 -21.75 -4.56 18.92
CA SER A 278 -20.51 -5.21 18.48
C SER A 278 -19.67 -4.29 17.60
N PRO A 279 -19.26 -3.12 18.12
CA PRO A 279 -18.55 -2.10 17.33
C PRO A 279 -17.21 -2.61 16.75
N TRP A 280 -16.57 -3.59 17.41
CA TRP A 280 -15.36 -4.27 16.92
C TRP A 280 -15.53 -4.91 15.52
N ARG A 281 -16.77 -5.19 15.09
CA ARG A 281 -17.05 -5.69 13.74
C ARG A 281 -16.62 -4.70 12.66
N CYS A 282 -16.57 -3.41 12.96
CA CYS A 282 -16.11 -2.36 12.04
C CYS A 282 -14.61 -2.42 11.75
N PHE A 283 -13.87 -3.32 12.38
CA PHE A 283 -12.54 -3.67 11.94
C PHE A 283 -12.56 -4.45 10.61
N PHE A 284 -13.60 -5.23 10.35
CA PHE A 284 -13.66 -6.07 9.16
C PHE A 284 -14.16 -5.27 7.96
N PRO A 285 -13.47 -5.35 6.81
CA PRO A 285 -13.86 -4.62 5.60
C PRO A 285 -15.30 -4.91 5.14
N GLN A 286 -15.82 -6.12 5.39
CA GLN A 286 -17.20 -6.46 5.05
C GLN A 286 -18.27 -5.64 5.79
N PHE A 287 -17.91 -4.93 6.87
CA PHE A 287 -18.80 -3.99 7.56
C PHE A 287 -18.35 -2.55 7.33
N ASN A 288 -17.04 -2.29 7.42
CA ASN A 288 -16.49 -0.95 7.36
C ASN A 288 -16.58 -0.28 5.98
N LEU A 289 -16.38 -1.05 4.89
CA LEU A 289 -16.30 -0.49 3.54
C LEU A 289 -17.58 0.20 3.06
N PHE A 290 -18.71 -0.01 3.73
CA PHE A 290 -19.96 0.69 3.42
C PHE A 290 -19.97 2.15 3.89
N TYR A 291 -19.06 2.54 4.79
CA TYR A 291 -19.04 3.86 5.44
C TYR A 291 -17.88 4.75 4.99
N ILE A 292 -16.83 4.18 4.38
CA ILE A 292 -15.72 4.95 3.80
C ILE A 292 -16.25 5.87 2.70
N SER A 293 -15.88 7.14 2.66
CA SER A 293 -16.36 8.08 1.65
C SER A 293 -15.51 8.07 0.38
N ARG A 294 -14.18 7.92 0.50
CA ARG A 294 -13.26 8.00 -0.65
C ARG A 294 -13.32 6.75 -1.56
N PRO A 295 -12.99 6.89 -2.86
CA PRO A 295 -12.81 5.74 -3.75
C PRO A 295 -11.74 4.79 -3.21
N LEU A 296 -12.07 3.50 -3.16
CA LEU A 296 -11.15 2.45 -2.75
C LEU A 296 -11.08 1.33 -3.79
N PHE A 297 -9.86 0.85 -4.07
CA PHE A 297 -9.62 -0.32 -4.92
C PHE A 297 -9.24 -1.54 -4.09
N ILE A 298 -9.96 -2.65 -4.27
CA ILE A 298 -9.72 -3.90 -3.54
C ILE A 298 -8.88 -4.84 -4.39
N VAL A 299 -7.63 -5.09 -4.01
CA VAL A 299 -6.82 -6.19 -4.54
C VAL A 299 -6.84 -7.31 -3.51
N ASN A 300 -7.45 -8.45 -3.82
CA ASN A 300 -7.52 -9.55 -2.85
C ASN A 300 -7.58 -10.91 -3.54
N SER A 301 -7.01 -11.92 -2.90
CA SER A 301 -7.30 -13.32 -3.26
C SER A 301 -8.57 -13.79 -2.56
N VAL A 302 -9.38 -14.62 -3.23
CA VAL A 302 -10.47 -15.33 -2.55
C VAL A 302 -9.96 -16.40 -1.59
N ALA A 303 -8.76 -16.92 -1.83
CA ALA A 303 -8.03 -17.86 -0.99
C ALA A 303 -6.78 -17.16 -0.43
N ASP A 304 -6.96 -16.05 0.30
CA ASP A 304 -5.82 -15.29 0.84
C ASP A 304 -4.98 -16.14 1.81
N TYR A 305 -3.68 -16.23 1.55
CA TYR A 305 -2.79 -17.10 2.32
C TYR A 305 -2.77 -16.74 3.81
N ALA A 306 -2.66 -15.46 4.16
CA ALA A 306 -2.58 -15.04 5.56
C ALA A 306 -3.89 -15.32 6.31
N ALA A 307 -5.03 -15.13 5.66
CA ALA A 307 -6.33 -15.45 6.26
C ALA A 307 -6.45 -16.95 6.57
N ILE A 308 -5.94 -17.81 5.69
CA ILE A 308 -5.93 -19.26 5.91
C ILE A 308 -4.89 -19.66 6.97
N GLU A 309 -3.72 -19.03 6.96
CA GLU A 309 -2.65 -19.26 7.95
C GLU A 309 -3.10 -18.93 9.38
N ILE A 310 -3.88 -17.85 9.56
CA ILE A 310 -4.48 -17.50 10.85
C ILE A 310 -5.35 -18.65 11.37
N ALA A 311 -6.11 -19.31 10.51
CA ALA A 311 -6.95 -20.45 10.88
C ALA A 311 -6.09 -21.65 11.34
N ASN A 312 -4.97 -21.92 10.65
CA ASN A 312 -4.02 -22.97 11.05
C ASN A 312 -3.43 -22.70 12.43
N ARG A 313 -2.94 -21.49 12.68
CA ARG A 313 -2.31 -21.11 13.96
C ARG A 313 -3.30 -21.13 15.14
N GLY A 314 -4.59 -20.88 14.88
CA GLY A 314 -5.64 -20.94 15.91
C GLY A 314 -5.83 -22.33 16.53
N GLN A 315 -5.52 -23.39 15.80
CA GLN A 315 -5.64 -24.79 16.25
C GLN A 315 -4.37 -25.32 16.97
N ASN A 316 -3.21 -24.71 16.71
CA ASN A 316 -1.90 -25.13 17.24
C ASN A 316 -1.68 -24.86 18.75
N GLN A 317 -2.73 -24.59 19.54
CA GLN A 317 -2.62 -24.58 21.00
C GLN A 317 -2.79 -25.97 21.63
N SER A 318 -3.27 -26.99 20.89
CA SER A 318 -3.36 -28.37 21.39
C SER A 318 -3.05 -29.49 20.39
N SER A 319 -2.83 -29.20 19.09
CA SER A 319 -2.51 -30.21 18.08
C SER A 319 -1.23 -29.82 17.32
N THR A 320 -0.33 -30.77 17.09
CA THR A 320 0.94 -30.58 16.37
C THR A 320 0.79 -30.71 14.83
N THR A 321 -0.43 -30.83 14.32
CA THR A 321 -0.68 -31.13 12.90
C THR A 321 -1.23 -29.90 12.16
N ASN A 322 -0.46 -29.33 11.23
CA ASN A 322 -0.95 -28.32 10.29
C ASN A 322 -2.06 -28.92 9.41
N ILE A 323 -3.32 -28.52 9.65
CA ILE A 323 -4.50 -29.02 8.91
C ILE A 323 -4.39 -28.73 7.41
N PHE A 324 -3.72 -27.62 7.04
CA PHE A 324 -3.47 -27.24 5.66
C PHE A 324 -1.96 -27.25 5.31
N SER A 325 -1.30 -28.39 5.50
CA SER A 325 0.13 -28.57 5.20
C SER A 325 0.51 -28.25 3.75
N CYS A 326 -0.47 -28.24 2.85
CA CYS A 326 -0.26 -27.90 1.46
C CYS A 326 0.10 -26.42 1.25
N LEU A 327 -0.27 -25.52 2.17
CA LEU A 327 -0.01 -24.09 2.04
C LEU A 327 1.47 -23.77 2.21
N ASP A 328 2.12 -24.36 3.21
CA ASP A 328 3.56 -24.22 3.41
C ASP A 328 4.32 -24.74 2.19
N LYS A 329 3.89 -25.90 1.67
CA LYS A 329 4.44 -26.47 0.43
C LYS A 329 4.20 -25.60 -0.80
N VAL A 330 3.17 -24.76 -0.85
CA VAL A 330 2.88 -23.90 -2.01
C VAL A 330 3.58 -22.55 -1.87
N TYR A 331 3.68 -22.00 -0.66
CA TYR A 331 4.25 -20.69 -0.38
C TYR A 331 5.79 -20.71 -0.32
N ASP A 332 6.41 -21.78 0.18
CA ASP A 332 7.88 -21.89 0.30
C ASP A 332 8.62 -22.04 -1.04
N SER A 333 7.92 -22.34 -2.14
CA SER A 333 8.58 -22.56 -3.43
C SER A 333 8.85 -21.29 -4.24
N GLU A 334 7.97 -20.28 -4.21
CA GLU A 334 8.14 -18.97 -4.89
C GLU A 334 7.15 -17.93 -4.31
N PRO A 335 7.54 -17.10 -3.32
CA PRO A 335 6.64 -16.12 -2.69
C PRO A 335 6.25 -14.94 -3.61
N THR A 336 6.72 -14.91 -4.85
CA THR A 336 6.70 -13.73 -5.74
C THR A 336 5.75 -13.84 -6.92
N ILE A 337 5.07 -14.97 -7.12
CA ILE A 337 4.07 -15.17 -8.18
C ILE A 337 2.81 -15.75 -7.52
N PRO A 338 1.60 -15.17 -7.72
CA PRO A 338 0.37 -15.80 -7.25
C PRO A 338 0.35 -17.26 -7.72
N ALA A 339 0.41 -18.20 -6.78
CA ALA A 339 0.36 -19.60 -7.11
C ALA A 339 -1.02 -19.88 -7.70
N ASP A 340 -1.08 -20.09 -9.01
CA ASP A 340 -2.28 -20.60 -9.65
C ASP A 340 -2.76 -21.82 -8.83
N LEU A 341 -4.07 -21.87 -8.51
CA LEU A 341 -4.66 -22.98 -7.76
C LEU A 341 -4.36 -24.34 -8.42
N THR A 342 -3.98 -24.35 -9.69
CA THR A 342 -3.46 -25.52 -10.40
C THR A 342 -2.20 -26.13 -9.73
N ARG A 343 -1.30 -25.33 -9.13
CA ARG A 343 -0.19 -25.84 -8.29
C ARG A 343 -0.66 -26.32 -6.92
N ALA A 344 -1.71 -25.71 -6.36
CA ALA A 344 -2.32 -26.17 -5.12
C ALA A 344 -3.01 -27.54 -5.28
N LYS A 345 -3.60 -27.82 -6.46
CA LYS A 345 -4.24 -29.11 -6.78
C LYS A 345 -3.31 -30.31 -6.66
N SER A 346 -2.01 -30.16 -6.93
CA SER A 346 -1.04 -31.26 -6.80
C SER A 346 -0.46 -31.41 -5.39
N ARG A 347 -0.72 -30.44 -4.49
CA ARG A 347 -0.12 -30.42 -3.14
C ARG A 347 -1.14 -30.49 -2.00
N CYS A 348 -2.41 -30.19 -2.25
CA CYS A 348 -3.52 -30.26 -1.29
C CYS A 348 -4.37 -31.53 -1.50
N THR A 349 -4.88 -32.07 -0.41
CA THR A 349 -5.90 -33.13 -0.39
C THR A 349 -7.25 -32.60 -0.91
N PRO A 350 -8.14 -33.49 -1.40
CA PRO A 350 -9.50 -33.10 -1.81
C PRO A 350 -10.29 -32.36 -0.71
N GLN A 351 -10.12 -32.75 0.56
CA GLN A 351 -10.78 -32.13 1.71
C GLN A 351 -10.27 -30.71 1.95
N GLU A 352 -8.94 -30.51 1.92
CA GLU A 352 -8.34 -29.17 2.03
C GLU A 352 -8.84 -28.26 0.88
N LEU A 353 -8.85 -28.77 -0.36
CA LEU A 353 -9.33 -28.01 -1.52
C LEU A 353 -10.82 -27.64 -1.38
N ALA A 354 -11.67 -28.57 -0.92
CA ALA A 354 -13.08 -28.31 -0.70
C ALA A 354 -13.30 -27.21 0.36
N ALA A 355 -12.56 -27.25 1.46
CA ALA A 355 -12.62 -26.23 2.51
C ALA A 355 -12.17 -24.85 2.01
N ILE A 356 -11.06 -24.79 1.26
CA ILE A 356 -10.57 -23.54 0.63
C ILE A 356 -11.61 -23.00 -0.36
N GLN A 357 -12.26 -23.85 -1.15
CA GLN A 357 -13.31 -23.43 -2.09
C GLN A 357 -14.54 -22.86 -1.36
N VAL A 358 -14.98 -23.47 -0.28
CA VAL A 358 -16.10 -22.96 0.54
C VAL A 358 -15.75 -21.60 1.12
N TYR A 359 -14.57 -21.45 1.71
CA TYR A 359 -14.07 -20.17 2.22
C TYR A 359 -13.99 -19.11 1.11
N SER A 360 -13.43 -19.47 -0.05
CA SER A 360 -13.29 -18.59 -1.22
C SER A 360 -14.62 -18.05 -1.72
N LYS A 361 -15.65 -18.90 -1.77
CA LYS A 361 -17.01 -18.49 -2.15
C LYS A 361 -17.58 -17.47 -1.16
N ARG A 362 -17.32 -17.63 0.14
CA ARG A 362 -17.77 -16.67 1.18
C ARG A 362 -17.07 -15.32 1.03
N VAL A 363 -15.76 -15.30 0.88
CA VAL A 363 -14.97 -14.07 0.65
C VAL A 363 -15.50 -13.32 -0.57
N LEU A 364 -15.61 -14.01 -1.71
CA LEU A 364 -16.12 -13.42 -2.95
C LEU A 364 -17.53 -12.87 -2.79
N THR A 365 -18.41 -13.58 -2.08
CA THR A 365 -19.78 -13.14 -1.82
C THR A 365 -19.81 -11.82 -1.02
N ARG A 366 -18.95 -11.68 -0.01
CA ARG A 366 -18.89 -10.44 0.80
C ARG A 366 -18.27 -9.28 0.05
N ILE A 367 -17.21 -9.51 -0.72
CA ILE A 367 -16.63 -8.49 -1.59
C ILE A 367 -17.68 -8.00 -2.61
N ASN A 368 -18.38 -8.90 -3.28
CA ASN A 368 -19.43 -8.55 -4.24
C ASN A 368 -20.59 -7.78 -3.59
N ALA A 369 -20.92 -8.07 -2.33
CA ALA A 369 -21.94 -7.32 -1.60
C ALA A 369 -21.53 -5.84 -1.42
N VAL A 370 -20.27 -5.58 -1.06
CA VAL A 370 -19.72 -4.22 -0.96
C VAL A 370 -19.75 -3.53 -2.33
N LEU A 371 -19.19 -4.16 -3.36
CA LEU A 371 -19.08 -3.57 -4.71
C LEU A 371 -20.44 -3.29 -5.35
N ARG A 372 -21.48 -4.04 -4.98
CA ARG A 372 -22.84 -3.76 -5.47
C ARG A 372 -23.38 -2.43 -4.96
N GLN A 373 -23.07 -2.03 -3.73
CA GLN A 373 -23.53 -0.78 -3.13
C GLN A 373 -22.55 0.38 -3.37
N ARG A 374 -21.24 0.10 -3.40
CA ARG A 374 -20.18 1.09 -3.55
C ARG A 374 -19.69 1.15 -4.99
N LYS A 375 -20.46 1.82 -5.85
CA LYS A 375 -20.19 1.87 -7.31
C LYS A 375 -18.88 2.56 -7.69
N GLN A 376 -18.37 3.45 -6.84
CA GLN A 376 -17.10 4.15 -7.03
C GLN A 376 -15.87 3.28 -6.65
N PHE A 377 -16.07 2.08 -6.11
CA PHE A 377 -14.97 1.19 -5.76
C PHE A 377 -14.52 0.37 -6.98
N GLY A 378 -13.21 0.17 -7.08
CA GLY A 378 -12.61 -0.77 -8.03
C GLY A 378 -12.26 -2.09 -7.35
N SER A 379 -12.01 -3.13 -8.13
CA SER A 379 -11.49 -4.38 -7.57
C SER A 379 -10.73 -5.21 -8.58
N PHE A 380 -9.76 -5.96 -8.08
CA PHE A 380 -9.08 -7.04 -8.79
C PHE A 380 -9.03 -8.26 -7.86
N ILE A 381 -10.01 -9.15 -8.03
CA ILE A 381 -10.19 -10.32 -7.17
C ILE A 381 -9.62 -11.57 -7.84
N MET A 382 -8.57 -12.11 -7.24
CA MET A 382 -7.82 -13.25 -7.76
C MET A 382 -8.45 -14.56 -7.30
N GLY A 383 -8.48 -15.54 -8.19
CA GLY A 383 -8.87 -16.91 -7.87
C GLY A 383 -7.74 -17.76 -7.29
N SER A 384 -6.51 -17.25 -7.21
CA SER A 384 -5.28 -17.98 -6.84
C SER A 384 -4.94 -17.85 -5.36
N LEU A 385 -4.21 -18.80 -4.77
CA LEU A 385 -3.61 -18.62 -3.44
C LEU A 385 -2.56 -17.51 -3.51
N ALA A 386 -2.75 -16.42 -2.78
CA ALA A 386 -1.85 -15.28 -2.80
C ALA A 386 -2.01 -14.44 -1.54
N HIS A 387 -1.04 -13.58 -1.28
CA HIS A 387 -1.08 -12.53 -0.27
C HIS A 387 -0.12 -11.40 -0.72
N CYS A 388 -0.45 -10.12 -0.49
CA CYS A 388 0.41 -8.98 -0.86
C CYS A 388 0.84 -8.88 -2.33
N THR A 389 -0.09 -8.88 -3.28
CA THR A 389 0.31 -9.06 -4.68
C THR A 389 0.92 -7.84 -5.36
N THR A 390 0.62 -6.63 -4.88
CA THR A 390 1.07 -5.39 -5.53
C THR A 390 2.53 -5.04 -5.24
N ILE A 391 3.13 -5.59 -4.18
CA ILE A 391 4.49 -5.26 -3.76
C ILE A 391 5.56 -6.16 -4.39
N TYR A 392 5.17 -7.22 -5.10
CA TYR A 392 6.12 -8.11 -5.77
C TYR A 392 6.48 -7.61 -7.18
N PRO A 393 7.69 -7.88 -7.68
CA PRO A 393 8.09 -7.47 -9.03
C PRO A 393 7.17 -7.94 -10.15
N SER A 394 6.48 -9.07 -9.94
CA SER A 394 5.54 -9.65 -10.91
C SER A 394 4.16 -8.97 -10.94
N TRP A 395 3.87 -7.99 -10.06
CA TRP A 395 2.52 -7.46 -9.86
C TRP A 395 1.84 -7.01 -11.16
N SER A 396 2.60 -6.38 -12.06
CA SER A 396 2.10 -5.86 -13.34
C SER A 396 1.80 -6.96 -14.36
N LEU A 397 2.26 -8.19 -14.12
CA LEU A 397 2.05 -9.36 -14.97
C LEU A 397 0.87 -10.22 -14.50
N ILE A 398 0.37 -9.98 -13.28
CA ILE A 398 -0.79 -10.69 -12.76
C ILE A 398 -2.00 -10.38 -13.63
N ARG A 399 -2.64 -11.42 -14.15
CA ARG A 399 -3.74 -11.30 -15.10
C ARG A 399 -4.96 -12.09 -14.65
N ARG A 400 -6.14 -11.48 -14.80
CA ARG A 400 -7.44 -12.14 -14.66
C ARG A 400 -8.16 -12.04 -15.99
N LYS A 401 -8.45 -13.19 -16.61
CA LYS A 401 -8.96 -13.25 -17.99
C LYS A 401 -8.03 -12.47 -18.96
N LYS A 402 -8.48 -11.33 -19.50
CA LYS A 402 -7.73 -10.49 -20.43
C LYS A 402 -7.19 -9.20 -19.81
N GLU A 403 -7.42 -8.98 -18.52
CA GLU A 403 -7.08 -7.73 -17.83
C GLU A 403 -5.90 -7.94 -16.87
N TYR A 404 -4.88 -7.09 -16.97
CA TYR A 404 -3.76 -7.06 -16.04
C TYR A 404 -4.11 -6.25 -14.78
N LEU A 405 -3.59 -6.66 -13.63
CA LEU A 405 -3.78 -5.96 -12.35
C LEU A 405 -3.37 -4.49 -12.45
N ARG A 406 -2.22 -4.21 -13.06
CA ARG A 406 -1.74 -2.84 -13.31
C ARG A 406 -2.78 -2.04 -14.09
N ASP A 407 -3.26 -2.58 -15.20
CA ASP A 407 -4.17 -1.86 -16.09
C ASP A 407 -5.52 -1.59 -15.39
N ALA A 408 -6.00 -2.53 -14.58
CA ALA A 408 -7.21 -2.35 -13.78
C ALA A 408 -7.06 -1.22 -12.74
N ILE A 409 -5.91 -1.17 -12.06
CA ILE A 409 -5.61 -0.10 -11.09
C ILE A 409 -5.47 1.24 -11.82
N ASP A 410 -4.75 1.28 -12.94
CA ASP A 410 -4.53 2.52 -13.70
C ASP A 410 -5.83 3.09 -14.27
N GLN A 411 -6.70 2.23 -14.82
CA GLN A 411 -8.01 2.64 -15.32
C GLN A 411 -8.87 3.22 -14.19
N TRP A 412 -8.94 2.53 -13.05
CA TRP A 412 -9.68 3.04 -11.90
C TRP A 412 -9.09 4.36 -11.35
N TYR A 413 -7.76 4.45 -11.25
CA TYR A 413 -7.10 5.63 -10.73
C TYR A 413 -7.31 6.85 -11.65
N MET A 414 -7.57 6.67 -12.93
CA MET A 414 -7.82 7.76 -13.88
C MET A 414 -9.30 8.10 -14.11
N GLN A 415 -10.25 7.22 -13.73
CA GLN A 415 -11.69 7.40 -13.98
C GLN A 415 -12.41 8.29 -12.95
N TYR A 416 -11.82 8.46 -11.77
CA TYR A 416 -12.33 9.32 -10.68
C TYR A 416 -11.32 10.41 -10.36
#